data_AF-N1ZPX1-F1
#
_entry.id   AF-N1ZPX1-F1
#
_cell.length_a   1.000
_cell.length_b   1.000
_cell.length_c   1.000
_cell.angle_alpha   90.00
_cell.angle_beta   90.00
_cell.angle_gamma   90.00
#
_symmetry.space_group_name_H-M   'P 1'
#
loop_
_entity.id
_entity.type
_entity.pdbx_description
1 polymer ?
#
loop_
_entity_poly.entity_id
_entity_poly.type
_entity_poly.pdbx_seq_one_letter_code
_entity_poly.pdbx_strand_id
1 'polypeptide(L)'
;DYLNDNDTTRFGQNAVTDGYYDSVTKKFTVTGHVDPEVKSLTVLGDSSDENAPQNQVKLGKDGKFSFSFTTENVGQRPVAYIYTDQNGQKVRGTLNVVLDTVAPTLNVDQVNGNELEVKTNNPLFKLSGVVNDNLDGYRLYVNGNNIYREFLNSGYNKLAGLNTDGTDVNPYGPHNFEESFNLNDDNNQPTTHVFTIYVVDQVGNKVEKKIAVNYDPNYVAEPPKTDQDQNSGQTAQPQTNP
;
A
#
# COMPACT_ATOMS: atom_id res chain seq x y z
N ASP A 1 -22.30 -2.96 -5.04
CA ASP A 1 -22.15 -1.58 -4.51
C ASP A 1 -20.75 -1.00 -4.70
N TYR A 2 -19.69 -1.79 -4.50
CA TYR A 2 -18.28 -1.34 -4.66
C TYR A 2 -17.44 -2.29 -5.53
N LEU A 3 -18.08 -3.23 -6.22
CA LEU A 3 -17.48 -4.12 -7.21
C LEU A 3 -18.12 -3.84 -8.58
N ASN A 4 -17.32 -3.98 -9.63
CA ASN A 4 -17.79 -3.94 -11.01
C ASN A 4 -18.10 -5.36 -11.49
N ASP A 5 -19.30 -5.55 -12.03
CA ASP A 5 -19.69 -6.83 -12.61
C ASP A 5 -18.90 -7.13 -13.90
N ASN A 6 -18.38 -8.35 -14.02
CA ASN A 6 -17.56 -8.83 -15.14
C ASN A 6 -16.33 -7.96 -15.45
N ASP A 7 -15.85 -7.21 -14.45
CA ASP A 7 -14.66 -6.38 -14.54
C ASP A 7 -13.79 -6.58 -13.28
N THR A 8 -12.56 -6.05 -13.33
CA THR A 8 -11.59 -6.14 -12.26
C THR A 8 -11.75 -4.99 -11.29
N THR A 9 -12.03 -5.32 -10.04
CA THR A 9 -12.00 -4.35 -8.94
C THR A 9 -10.78 -4.57 -8.07
N ARG A 10 -10.09 -3.48 -7.72
CA ARG A 10 -8.83 -3.49 -6.98
C ARG A 10 -9.04 -2.92 -5.59
N PHE A 11 -8.51 -3.59 -4.57
CA PHE A 11 -8.58 -3.16 -3.20
C PHE A 11 -7.21 -3.20 -2.54
N GLY A 12 -6.91 -2.12 -1.83
CA GLY A 12 -5.78 -2.01 -0.93
C GLY A 12 -6.16 -2.32 0.52
N GLN A 13 -5.43 -1.68 1.42
CA GLN A 13 -5.74 -1.54 2.84
C GLN A 13 -7.14 -0.95 3.08
N ASN A 14 -7.69 -0.21 2.12
CA ASN A 14 -9.04 0.32 2.21
C ASN A 14 -10.10 -0.77 2.38
N ALA A 15 -9.91 -1.97 1.79
CA ALA A 15 -10.84 -3.08 2.04
C ALA A 15 -10.86 -3.52 3.51
N VAL A 16 -9.75 -3.36 4.25
CA VAL A 16 -9.71 -3.64 5.69
C VAL A 16 -10.41 -2.53 6.47
N THR A 17 -10.07 -1.26 6.17
CA THR A 17 -10.65 -0.11 6.89
C THR A 17 -12.15 0.03 6.67
N ASP A 18 -12.62 -0.31 5.46
CA ASP A 18 -14.03 -0.20 5.08
C ASP A 18 -14.83 -1.46 5.49
N GLY A 19 -14.16 -2.46 6.08
CA GLY A 19 -14.77 -3.69 6.59
C GLY A 19 -15.15 -4.71 5.52
N TYR A 20 -14.63 -4.57 4.29
CA TYR A 20 -14.84 -5.52 3.20
C TYR A 20 -13.99 -6.77 3.37
N TYR A 21 -12.83 -6.68 4.02
CA TYR A 21 -11.90 -7.79 4.18
C TYR A 21 -11.38 -7.91 5.60
N ASP A 22 -11.48 -9.11 6.16
CA ASP A 22 -10.86 -9.48 7.44
C ASP A 22 -9.55 -10.22 7.18
N SER A 23 -8.43 -9.56 7.50
CA SER A 23 -7.08 -10.10 7.28
C SER A 23 -6.70 -11.24 8.24
N VAL A 24 -7.42 -11.42 9.35
CA VAL A 24 -7.22 -12.54 10.29
C VAL A 24 -7.94 -13.77 9.77
N THR A 25 -9.20 -13.65 9.39
CA THR A 25 -10.02 -14.78 8.92
C THR A 25 -9.91 -15.06 7.42
N LYS A 26 -9.23 -14.18 6.67
CA LYS A 26 -9.07 -14.25 5.20
C LYS A 26 -10.40 -14.19 4.43
N LYS A 27 -11.42 -13.56 5.02
CA LYS A 27 -12.75 -13.45 4.43
C LYS A 27 -12.96 -12.08 3.79
N PHE A 28 -13.27 -12.09 2.50
CA PHE A 28 -13.76 -10.92 1.79
C PHE A 28 -15.29 -10.99 1.73
N THR A 29 -15.96 -9.95 2.19
CA THR A 29 -17.42 -9.81 2.21
C THR A 29 -17.85 -8.90 1.08
N VAL A 30 -18.86 -9.35 0.35
CA VAL A 30 -19.50 -8.63 -0.73
C VAL A 30 -20.93 -8.34 -0.32
N THR A 31 -21.30 -7.06 -0.39
CA THR A 31 -22.70 -6.63 -0.32
C THR A 31 -23.13 -6.00 -1.63
N GLY A 32 -24.42 -6.10 -1.90
CA GLY A 32 -24.99 -5.48 -3.08
C GLY A 32 -26.48 -5.67 -3.18
N HIS A 33 -26.98 -5.34 -4.36
CA HIS A 33 -28.37 -5.43 -4.74
C HIS A 33 -28.47 -6.14 -6.10
N VAL A 34 -29.42 -7.06 -6.23
CA VAL A 34 -29.77 -7.64 -7.54
C VAL A 34 -30.93 -6.86 -8.16
N ASP A 35 -31.04 -6.90 -9.48
CA ASP A 35 -32.18 -6.32 -10.18
C ASP A 35 -33.51 -7.00 -9.77
N PRO A 36 -34.66 -6.30 -9.85
CA PRO A 36 -35.96 -6.81 -9.37
C PRO A 36 -36.42 -8.13 -10.00
N GLU A 37 -35.97 -8.43 -11.21
CA GLU A 37 -36.24 -9.66 -11.95
C GLU A 37 -35.42 -10.86 -11.48
N VAL A 38 -34.41 -10.65 -10.63
CA VAL A 38 -33.59 -11.75 -10.12
C VAL A 38 -34.31 -12.49 -9.00
N LYS A 39 -34.52 -13.79 -9.19
CA LYS A 39 -35.21 -14.68 -8.25
C LYS A 39 -34.26 -15.37 -7.28
N SER A 40 -33.06 -15.71 -7.72
CA SER A 40 -32.05 -16.38 -6.89
C SER A 40 -30.64 -16.08 -7.36
N LEU A 41 -29.70 -16.08 -6.42
CA LEU A 41 -28.28 -15.87 -6.64
C LEU A 41 -27.48 -17.02 -6.01
N THR A 42 -26.62 -17.63 -6.81
CA THR A 42 -25.65 -18.65 -6.40
C THR A 42 -24.24 -18.10 -6.62
N VAL A 43 -23.37 -18.20 -5.62
CA VAL A 43 -21.98 -17.73 -5.70
C VAL A 43 -21.02 -18.86 -5.41
N LEU A 44 -20.06 -19.08 -6.31
CA LEU A 44 -19.03 -20.11 -6.20
C LEU A 44 -17.77 -19.51 -5.55
N GLY A 45 -17.90 -19.14 -4.27
CA GLY A 45 -16.87 -18.46 -3.49
C GLY A 45 -15.81 -19.40 -2.92
N ASP A 46 -16.22 -20.39 -2.13
CA ASP A 46 -15.31 -21.35 -1.49
C ASP A 46 -15.57 -22.80 -1.93
N SER A 47 -16.56 -23.00 -2.80
CA SER A 47 -16.97 -24.31 -3.33
C SER A 47 -17.39 -24.17 -4.78
N SER A 48 -16.99 -25.13 -5.62
CA SER A 48 -17.38 -25.20 -7.03
C SER A 48 -18.74 -25.87 -7.28
N ASP A 49 -19.34 -26.50 -6.26
CA ASP A 49 -20.66 -27.15 -6.39
C ASP A 49 -21.79 -26.12 -6.37
N GLU A 50 -22.46 -25.93 -7.51
CA GLU A 50 -23.60 -25.01 -7.65
C GLU A 50 -24.75 -25.30 -6.67
N ASN A 51 -24.88 -26.53 -6.16
CA ASN A 51 -25.98 -26.93 -5.27
C ASN A 51 -25.62 -26.86 -3.79
N ALA A 52 -24.36 -26.54 -3.46
CA ALA A 52 -23.91 -26.50 -2.09
C ALA A 52 -24.69 -25.42 -1.30
N PRO A 53 -25.21 -25.72 -0.10
CA PRO A 53 -26.03 -24.76 0.66
C PRO A 53 -25.32 -23.43 0.93
N GLN A 54 -24.01 -23.45 1.16
CA GLN A 54 -23.20 -22.24 1.40
C GLN A 54 -23.07 -21.33 0.17
N ASN A 55 -23.30 -21.87 -1.03
CA ASN A 55 -23.26 -21.10 -2.27
C ASN A 55 -24.59 -20.41 -2.57
N GLN A 56 -25.69 -20.76 -1.87
CA GLN A 56 -27.00 -20.14 -2.07
C GLN A 56 -27.12 -18.83 -1.28
N VAL A 57 -27.01 -17.71 -1.98
CA VAL A 57 -27.05 -16.38 -1.36
C VAL A 57 -28.49 -16.02 -1.00
N LYS A 58 -28.69 -15.59 0.25
CA LYS A 58 -29.99 -15.10 0.71
C LYS A 58 -30.26 -13.71 0.17
N LEU A 59 -31.38 -13.55 -0.54
CA LEU A 59 -31.86 -12.26 -1.02
C LEU A 59 -32.88 -11.69 -0.03
N GLY A 60 -32.69 -10.42 0.35
CA GLY A 60 -33.67 -9.63 1.08
C GLY A 60 -34.89 -9.31 0.21
N LYS A 61 -35.97 -8.83 0.85
CA LYS A 61 -37.20 -8.41 0.13
C LYS A 61 -36.93 -7.26 -0.85
N ASP A 62 -35.97 -6.43 -0.51
CA ASP A 62 -35.46 -5.33 -1.30
C ASP A 62 -34.26 -5.77 -2.15
N GLY A 63 -34.15 -7.04 -2.53
CA GLY A 63 -33.08 -7.59 -3.39
C GLY A 63 -31.66 -7.46 -2.84
N LYS A 64 -31.46 -6.99 -1.60
CA LYS A 64 -30.13 -6.87 -1.01
C LYS A 64 -29.55 -8.24 -0.67
N PHE A 65 -28.24 -8.36 -0.76
CA PHE A 65 -27.54 -9.58 -0.40
C PHE A 65 -26.21 -9.30 0.30
N SER A 66 -25.72 -10.34 0.97
CA SER A 66 -24.35 -10.41 1.49
C SER A 66 -23.85 -11.83 1.33
N PHE A 67 -22.61 -11.98 0.88
CA PHE A 67 -21.88 -13.25 0.93
C PHE A 67 -20.40 -12.98 1.23
N SER A 68 -19.66 -14.03 1.58
CA SER A 68 -18.21 -13.93 1.76
C SER A 68 -17.50 -15.09 1.08
N PHE A 69 -16.26 -14.87 0.68
CA PHE A 69 -15.36 -15.89 0.14
C PHE A 69 -13.96 -15.75 0.74
N THR A 70 -13.16 -16.80 0.63
CA THR A 70 -11.78 -16.82 1.11
C THR A 70 -10.84 -16.27 0.05
N THR A 71 -9.94 -15.37 0.47
CA THR A 71 -8.83 -14.87 -0.35
C THR A 71 -7.64 -14.54 0.53
N GLU A 72 -6.44 -14.71 -0.02
CA GLU A 72 -5.21 -14.28 0.66
C GLU A 72 -5.09 -12.76 0.70
N ASN A 73 -4.17 -12.26 1.53
CA ASN A 73 -3.89 -10.84 1.71
C ASN A 73 -3.39 -10.13 0.44
N VAL A 74 -2.89 -10.90 -0.53
CA VAL A 74 -2.39 -10.42 -1.82
C VAL A 74 -2.75 -11.42 -2.92
N GLY A 75 -3.25 -10.92 -4.05
CA GLY A 75 -3.51 -11.68 -5.26
C GLY A 75 -4.87 -11.41 -5.90
N GLN A 76 -5.14 -12.09 -7.00
CA GLN A 76 -6.42 -12.08 -7.70
C GLN A 76 -7.28 -13.28 -7.32
N ARG A 77 -8.55 -13.00 -7.09
CA ARG A 77 -9.58 -13.98 -6.77
C ARG A 77 -10.80 -13.75 -7.68
N PRO A 78 -10.92 -14.56 -8.77
CA PRO A 78 -12.12 -14.56 -9.61
C PRO A 78 -13.23 -15.42 -8.98
N VAL A 79 -14.37 -14.83 -8.69
CA VAL A 79 -15.53 -15.50 -8.08
C VAL A 79 -16.65 -15.60 -9.09
N ALA A 80 -16.99 -16.82 -9.50
CA ALA A 80 -18.11 -17.04 -10.40
C ALA A 80 -19.44 -16.90 -9.65
N TYR A 81 -20.44 -16.35 -10.32
CA TYR A 81 -21.81 -16.33 -9.83
C TYR A 81 -22.79 -16.74 -10.92
N ILE A 82 -23.96 -17.20 -10.48
CA ILE A 82 -25.09 -17.55 -11.33
C ILE A 82 -26.31 -16.87 -10.72
N TYR A 83 -27.03 -16.07 -11.49
CA TYR A 83 -28.38 -15.67 -11.10
C TYR A 83 -29.42 -16.33 -11.98
N THR A 84 -30.61 -16.53 -11.42
CA THR A 84 -31.79 -17.00 -12.16
C THR A 84 -32.84 -15.91 -12.13
N ASP A 85 -33.36 -15.53 -13.28
CA ASP A 85 -34.42 -14.52 -13.40
C ASP A 85 -35.82 -15.12 -13.07
N GLN A 86 -36.85 -14.26 -13.09
CA GLN A 86 -38.24 -14.67 -12.89
C GLN A 86 -38.76 -15.65 -13.95
N ASN A 87 -38.19 -15.67 -15.16
CA ASN A 87 -38.54 -16.58 -16.25
C ASN A 87 -37.83 -17.94 -16.14
N GLY A 88 -36.91 -18.09 -15.19
CA GLY A 88 -36.08 -19.29 -15.02
C GLY A 88 -34.82 -19.31 -15.88
N GLN A 89 -34.49 -18.22 -16.57
CA GLN A 89 -33.24 -18.08 -17.31
C GLN A 89 -32.07 -17.94 -16.34
N LYS A 90 -31.01 -18.73 -16.57
CA LYS A 90 -29.76 -18.63 -15.83
C LYS A 90 -28.76 -17.74 -16.58
N VAL A 91 -28.18 -16.78 -15.87
CA VAL A 91 -27.08 -15.95 -16.35
C VAL A 91 -25.86 -16.22 -15.48
N ARG A 92 -24.68 -16.26 -16.11
CA ARG A 92 -23.40 -16.54 -15.47
C ARG A 92 -22.48 -15.34 -15.64
N GLY A 93 -21.80 -14.96 -14.57
CA GLY A 93 -20.80 -13.91 -14.59
C GLY A 93 -19.68 -14.18 -13.61
N THR A 94 -18.71 -13.27 -13.59
CA THR A 94 -17.54 -13.35 -12.70
C THR A 94 -17.33 -12.00 -12.03
N LEU A 95 -17.11 -12.04 -10.72
CA LEU A 95 -16.53 -10.92 -9.98
C LEU A 95 -15.03 -11.13 -9.93
N ASN A 96 -14.24 -10.17 -10.41
CA ASN A 96 -12.80 -10.29 -10.37
C ASN A 96 -12.21 -9.32 -9.34
N VAL A 97 -11.69 -9.85 -8.23
CA VAL A 97 -11.10 -9.04 -7.16
C VAL A 97 -9.59 -9.18 -7.20
N VAL A 98 -8.87 -8.06 -7.24
CA VAL A 98 -7.43 -8.00 -6.92
C VAL A 98 -7.29 -7.33 -5.57
N LEU A 99 -6.70 -8.03 -4.61
CA LEU A 99 -6.48 -7.54 -3.26
C LEU A 99 -4.97 -7.41 -3.03
N ASP A 100 -4.55 -6.32 -2.39
CA ASP A 100 -3.27 -6.24 -1.71
C ASP A 100 -3.37 -5.38 -0.45
N THR A 101 -3.30 -6.02 0.72
CA THR A 101 -3.38 -5.33 2.01
C THR A 101 -2.04 -4.88 2.57
N VAL A 102 -0.94 -5.23 1.90
CA VAL A 102 0.41 -4.89 2.33
C VAL A 102 0.81 -3.60 1.63
N ALA A 103 1.34 -2.64 2.40
CA ALA A 103 1.81 -1.38 1.84
C ALA A 103 3.21 -1.55 1.23
N PRO A 104 3.54 -0.76 0.20
CA PRO A 104 4.88 -0.74 -0.35
C PRO A 104 5.91 -0.29 0.67
N THR A 105 7.14 -0.76 0.48
CA THR A 105 8.30 -0.37 1.28
C THR A 105 9.01 0.81 0.63
N LEU A 106 9.30 1.84 1.42
CA LEU A 106 10.08 3.00 1.01
C LEU A 106 11.13 3.31 2.07
N ASN A 107 12.39 3.09 1.71
CA ASN A 107 13.54 3.59 2.45
C ASN A 107 14.13 4.79 1.73
N VAL A 108 14.39 5.87 2.46
CA VAL A 108 15.08 7.07 1.96
C VAL A 108 16.29 7.25 2.86
N ASP A 109 17.49 7.18 2.29
CA ASP A 109 18.74 7.05 3.05
C ASP A 109 18.98 8.21 4.02
N GLN A 110 18.44 9.38 3.68
CA GLN A 110 18.56 10.60 4.47
C GLN A 110 17.63 10.58 5.69
N VAL A 111 16.52 9.81 5.68
CA VAL A 111 15.43 9.91 6.68
C VAL A 111 15.26 8.62 7.48
N ASN A 112 15.59 8.70 8.77
CA ASN A 112 15.20 7.69 9.76
C ASN A 112 13.80 8.00 10.29
N GLY A 113 12.77 7.45 9.65
CA GLY A 113 11.36 7.70 9.96
C GLY A 113 10.60 8.25 8.76
N ASN A 114 9.66 9.17 9.01
CA ASN A 114 8.78 9.75 7.98
C ASN A 114 9.18 11.18 7.59
N GLU A 115 9.82 11.92 8.49
CA GLU A 115 10.15 13.33 8.27
C GLU A 115 11.57 13.62 8.72
N LEU A 116 12.22 14.55 8.02
CA LEU A 116 13.52 15.09 8.36
C LEU A 116 13.56 16.58 8.05
N GLU A 117 14.17 17.36 8.94
CA GLU A 117 14.58 18.73 8.64
C GLU A 117 16.10 18.83 8.78
N VAL A 118 16.76 19.37 7.76
CA VAL A 118 18.22 19.56 7.75
C VAL A 118 18.59 20.97 7.31
N LYS A 119 19.73 21.45 7.81
CA LYS A 119 20.39 22.67 7.36
C LYS A 119 21.70 22.32 6.66
N THR A 120 22.01 22.99 5.56
CA THR A 120 23.22 22.73 4.78
C THR A 120 23.71 23.99 4.06
N ASN A 121 25.01 24.07 3.80
CA ASN A 121 25.60 25.02 2.86
C ASN A 121 26.01 24.37 1.53
N ASN A 122 25.79 23.06 1.38
CA ASN A 122 26.01 22.37 0.12
C ASN A 122 24.88 22.74 -0.85
N PRO A 123 25.19 23.35 -2.01
CA PRO A 123 24.16 23.77 -2.97
C PRO A 123 23.48 22.60 -3.69
N LEU A 124 24.01 21.37 -3.56
CA LEU A 124 23.43 20.18 -4.18
C LEU A 124 22.89 19.24 -3.10
N PHE A 125 21.59 18.96 -3.15
CA PHE A 125 20.97 17.89 -2.36
C PHE A 125 20.89 16.61 -3.19
N LYS A 126 21.43 15.52 -2.65
CA LYS A 126 21.26 14.17 -3.19
C LYS A 126 20.21 13.44 -2.39
N LEU A 127 19.15 13.02 -3.06
CA LEU A 127 18.10 12.17 -2.54
C LEU A 127 18.33 10.74 -3.05
N SER A 128 18.33 9.75 -2.18
CA SER A 128 18.54 8.36 -2.57
C SER A 128 17.77 7.41 -1.68
N GLY A 129 17.57 6.19 -2.16
CA GLY A 129 16.96 5.15 -1.35
C GLY A 129 16.59 3.91 -2.13
N VAL A 130 15.73 3.11 -1.51
CA VAL A 130 15.26 1.84 -2.04
C VAL A 130 13.75 1.76 -1.89
N VAL A 131 13.08 1.34 -2.96
CA VAL A 131 11.64 1.11 -2.98
C VAL A 131 11.37 -0.33 -3.42
N ASN A 132 10.34 -0.95 -2.85
CA ASN A 132 9.84 -2.25 -3.29
C ASN A 132 8.39 -2.45 -2.88
N ASP A 133 7.71 -3.41 -3.49
CA ASP A 133 6.36 -3.82 -3.10
C ASP A 133 6.19 -5.34 -3.21
N ASN A 134 5.25 -5.90 -2.46
CA ASN A 134 4.97 -7.34 -2.52
C ASN A 134 4.13 -7.73 -3.74
N LEU A 135 3.43 -6.79 -4.36
CA LEU A 135 2.75 -6.96 -5.64
C LEU A 135 3.40 -6.04 -6.68
N ASP A 136 3.41 -6.47 -7.93
CA ASP A 136 4.13 -5.76 -8.97
C ASP A 136 3.48 -4.41 -9.37
N GLY A 137 4.20 -3.60 -10.15
CA GLY A 137 3.60 -2.45 -10.84
C GLY A 137 3.37 -1.21 -9.98
N TYR A 138 4.09 -1.08 -8.86
CA TYR A 138 4.12 0.15 -8.07
C TYR A 138 4.79 1.32 -8.81
N ARG A 139 4.59 2.52 -8.28
CA ARG A 139 5.08 3.79 -8.84
C ARG A 139 5.72 4.63 -7.74
N LEU A 140 6.93 5.13 -7.98
CA LEU A 140 7.67 6.02 -7.10
C LEU A 140 7.61 7.46 -7.63
N TYR A 141 7.38 8.39 -6.72
CA TYR A 141 7.27 9.81 -7.00
C TYR A 141 8.17 10.65 -6.11
N VAL A 142 8.68 11.75 -6.67
CA VAL A 142 9.32 12.83 -5.93
C VAL A 142 8.68 14.15 -6.36
N ASN A 143 8.13 14.91 -5.41
CA ASN A 143 7.41 16.17 -5.65
C ASN A 143 6.31 16.07 -6.71
N GLY A 144 5.62 14.92 -6.76
CA GLY A 144 4.55 14.64 -7.72
C GLY A 144 5.03 14.11 -9.08
N ASN A 145 6.34 14.16 -9.36
CA ASN A 145 6.90 13.59 -10.59
C ASN A 145 7.10 12.10 -10.43
N ASN A 146 6.55 11.30 -11.35
CA ASN A 146 6.83 9.86 -11.41
C ASN A 146 8.25 9.65 -11.92
N ILE A 147 9.16 9.21 -11.05
CA ILE A 147 10.57 8.96 -11.41
C ILE A 147 10.83 7.48 -11.71
N TYR A 148 9.94 6.60 -11.26
CA TYR A 148 10.02 5.18 -11.55
C TYR A 148 8.64 4.51 -11.54
N ARG A 149 8.48 3.56 -12.45
CA ARG A 149 7.33 2.66 -12.53
C ARG A 149 7.84 1.24 -12.75
N GLU A 150 7.49 0.34 -11.85
CA GLU A 150 7.74 -1.08 -12.04
C GLU A 150 6.86 -1.62 -13.17
N PHE A 151 7.35 -2.64 -13.87
CA PHE A 151 6.51 -3.35 -14.81
C PHE A 151 5.33 -3.98 -14.09
N LEU A 152 4.15 -3.86 -14.70
CA LEU A 152 2.94 -4.50 -14.21
C LEU A 152 2.73 -5.76 -15.05
N ASN A 153 2.96 -6.93 -14.47
CA ASN A 153 2.64 -8.19 -15.08
C ASN A 153 1.14 -8.48 -14.85
N SER A 154 0.52 -9.18 -15.79
CA SER A 154 -0.89 -9.58 -15.70
C SER A 154 -1.14 -10.78 -14.77
N GLY A 155 -0.09 -11.30 -14.12
CA GLY A 155 -0.08 -12.56 -13.39
C GLY A 155 -0.49 -12.42 -11.93
N TYR A 156 -1.77 -12.23 -11.64
CA TYR A 156 -2.24 -12.06 -10.27
C TYR A 156 -2.70 -13.37 -9.60
N ASN A 157 -2.60 -14.52 -10.27
CA ASN A 157 -3.30 -15.73 -9.85
C ASN A 157 -2.56 -16.50 -8.74
N LYS A 158 -3.06 -16.41 -7.50
CA LYS A 158 -2.70 -17.32 -6.39
C LYS A 158 -3.94 -18.09 -5.95
N LEU A 159 -4.20 -19.24 -6.59
CA LEU A 159 -5.22 -20.21 -6.14
C LEU A 159 -4.51 -21.47 -5.63
N ALA A 160 -4.45 -21.62 -4.30
CA ALA A 160 -3.91 -22.82 -3.67
C ALA A 160 -4.69 -24.06 -4.15
N GLY A 161 -3.99 -25.02 -4.75
CA GLY A 161 -4.58 -26.26 -5.28
C GLY A 161 -5.15 -26.18 -6.70
N LEU A 162 -5.13 -25.01 -7.37
CA LEU A 162 -5.56 -24.87 -8.77
C LEU A 162 -4.45 -24.34 -9.68
N ASN A 163 -3.55 -23.47 -9.18
CA ASN A 163 -2.43 -22.91 -9.92
C ASN A 163 -1.12 -23.12 -9.14
N THR A 164 -0.21 -23.93 -9.70
CA THR A 164 1.12 -24.16 -9.13
C THR A 164 2.15 -23.28 -9.83
N ASP A 165 2.17 -21.98 -9.54
CA ASP A 165 3.21 -21.09 -10.06
C ASP A 165 3.73 -20.19 -8.93
N GLY A 166 4.90 -20.54 -8.36
CA GLY A 166 5.71 -19.70 -7.47
C GLY A 166 5.09 -19.26 -6.13
N THR A 167 5.94 -18.84 -5.18
CA THR A 167 5.51 -18.14 -3.97
C THR A 167 5.40 -16.62 -4.18
N ASP A 168 5.99 -16.10 -5.25
CA ASP A 168 6.16 -14.67 -5.49
C ASP A 168 5.11 -14.12 -6.46
N VAL A 169 4.29 -13.21 -5.93
CA VAL A 169 3.31 -12.43 -6.71
C VAL A 169 3.93 -11.15 -7.31
N ASN A 170 5.14 -10.77 -6.87
CA ASN A 170 6.00 -9.81 -7.55
C ASN A 170 7.31 -10.51 -7.96
N PRO A 171 7.57 -10.72 -9.26
CA PRO A 171 8.80 -11.36 -9.73
C PRO A 171 10.01 -10.40 -9.73
N TYR A 172 9.80 -9.12 -9.44
CA TYR A 172 10.83 -8.09 -9.48
C TYR A 172 11.44 -7.87 -8.09
N GLY A 173 12.73 -7.53 -8.07
CA GLY A 173 13.43 -7.18 -6.84
C GLY A 173 13.33 -5.68 -6.52
N PRO A 174 13.85 -5.26 -5.34
CA PRO A 174 13.87 -3.86 -4.95
C PRO A 174 14.57 -2.96 -5.97
N HIS A 175 14.08 -1.72 -6.10
CA HIS A 175 14.65 -0.70 -6.98
C HIS A 175 15.37 0.38 -6.16
N ASN A 176 16.63 0.64 -6.49
CA ASN A 176 17.39 1.76 -5.95
C ASN A 176 17.15 3.01 -6.80
N PHE A 177 16.95 4.16 -6.16
CA PHE A 177 16.79 5.45 -6.84
C PHE A 177 17.78 6.49 -6.31
N GLU A 178 18.19 7.42 -7.18
CA GLU A 178 18.97 8.61 -6.84
C GLU A 178 18.48 9.79 -7.69
N GLU A 179 18.21 10.93 -7.04
CA GLU A 179 17.85 12.21 -7.66
C GLU A 179 18.74 13.32 -7.08
N SER A 180 19.03 14.35 -7.88
CA SER A 180 19.87 15.47 -7.48
C SER A 180 19.15 16.80 -7.69
N PHE A 181 19.14 17.64 -6.65
CA PHE A 181 18.41 18.91 -6.65
C PHE A 181 19.35 20.07 -6.33
N ASN A 182 19.32 21.10 -7.18
CA ASN A 182 19.99 22.37 -6.87
C ASN A 182 19.18 23.12 -5.82
N LEU A 183 19.80 23.39 -4.67
CA LEU A 183 19.23 24.19 -3.59
C LEU A 183 19.55 25.67 -3.71
N ASN A 184 20.61 26.01 -4.47
CA ASN A 184 21.01 27.38 -4.71
C ASN A 184 20.32 27.91 -5.97
N ASP A 185 19.01 28.07 -5.87
CA ASP A 185 18.14 28.55 -6.95
C ASP A 185 17.71 30.02 -6.78
N ASP A 186 18.17 30.67 -5.71
CA ASP A 186 17.94 32.10 -5.44
C ASP A 186 19.26 32.88 -5.22
N ASN A 187 20.20 32.80 -6.18
CA ASN A 187 21.40 33.65 -6.25
C ASN A 187 22.22 33.76 -4.94
N ASN A 188 22.58 32.62 -4.32
CA ASN A 188 23.27 32.53 -3.03
C ASN A 188 22.51 33.20 -1.86
N GLN A 189 21.18 33.22 -1.89
CA GLN A 189 20.36 33.51 -0.71
C GLN A 189 19.90 32.21 -0.02
N PRO A 190 19.55 32.27 1.27
CA PRO A 190 18.95 31.12 1.95
C PRO A 190 17.63 30.69 1.29
N THR A 191 17.44 29.38 1.13
CA THR A 191 16.23 28.80 0.53
C THR A 191 15.75 27.62 1.36
N THR A 192 14.45 27.32 1.28
CA THR A 192 13.86 26.12 1.89
C THR A 192 13.22 25.28 0.80
N HIS A 193 13.69 24.04 0.70
CA HIS A 193 13.19 23.04 -0.24
C HIS A 193 12.47 21.92 0.53
N VAL A 194 11.22 21.63 0.16
CA VAL A 194 10.46 20.53 0.77
C VAL A 194 10.28 19.42 -0.26
N PHE A 195 10.96 18.30 -0.04
CA PHE A 195 10.85 17.11 -0.86
C PHE A 195 9.77 16.20 -0.29
N THR A 196 8.78 15.83 -1.11
CA THR A 196 7.79 14.80 -0.78
C THR A 196 8.06 13.58 -1.66
N ILE A 197 8.48 12.49 -1.02
CA ILE A 197 8.80 11.23 -1.68
C ILE A 197 7.70 10.25 -1.33
N TYR A 198 7.05 9.64 -2.31
CA TYR A 198 6.02 8.66 -2.02
C TYR A 198 5.95 7.57 -3.07
N VAL A 199 5.57 6.39 -2.61
CA VAL A 199 5.29 5.22 -3.45
C VAL A 199 3.80 4.92 -3.38
N VAL A 200 3.21 4.58 -4.52
CA VAL A 200 1.84 4.10 -4.63
C VAL A 200 1.87 2.76 -5.36
N ASP A 201 1.31 1.73 -4.76
CA ASP A 201 1.18 0.43 -5.43
C ASP A 201 0.04 0.45 -6.48
N GLN A 202 -0.26 -0.73 -7.05
CA GLN A 202 -1.29 -0.83 -8.08
C GLN A 202 -2.73 -0.83 -7.56
N VAL A 203 -2.93 -1.08 -6.26
CA VAL A 203 -4.26 -1.10 -5.62
C VAL A 203 -4.55 0.16 -4.81
N GLY A 204 -3.57 1.06 -4.71
CA GLY A 204 -3.69 2.39 -4.11
C GLY A 204 -3.08 2.53 -2.71
N ASN A 205 -2.40 1.52 -2.16
CA ASN A 205 -1.68 1.72 -0.90
C ASN A 205 -0.54 2.71 -1.12
N LYS A 206 -0.30 3.56 -0.11
CA LYS A 206 0.65 4.67 -0.21
C LYS A 206 1.54 4.75 1.03
N VAL A 207 2.84 4.90 0.81
CA VAL A 207 3.81 5.30 1.84
C VAL A 207 4.48 6.59 1.39
N GLU A 208 4.63 7.54 2.32
CA GLU A 208 5.16 8.88 2.06
C GLU A 208 6.21 9.27 3.09
N LYS A 209 7.25 9.96 2.63
CA LYS A 209 8.26 10.62 3.45
C LYS A 209 8.45 12.06 3.02
N LYS A 210 8.85 12.93 3.95
CA LYS A 210 9.13 14.34 3.72
C LYS A 210 10.51 14.74 4.19
N ILE A 211 11.19 15.58 3.42
CA ILE A 211 12.47 16.19 3.81
C ILE A 211 12.38 17.68 3.57
N ALA A 212 12.56 18.47 4.63
CA ALA A 212 12.80 19.90 4.53
C ALA A 212 14.31 20.15 4.56
N VAL A 213 14.84 20.74 3.49
CA VAL A 213 16.24 21.13 3.37
C VAL A 213 16.33 22.64 3.34
N ASN A 214 16.87 23.20 4.41
CA ASN A 214 17.16 24.63 4.52
C ASN A 214 18.59 24.86 4.06
N TYR A 215 18.75 25.42 2.87
CA TYR A 215 20.03 25.85 2.35
C TYR A 215 20.34 27.26 2.86
N ASP A 216 21.54 27.45 3.39
CA ASP A 216 22.11 28.77 3.67
C ASP A 216 23.59 28.71 3.30
N PRO A 217 24.08 29.48 2.32
CA PRO A 217 25.48 29.45 1.90
C PRO A 217 26.45 29.84 3.02
N ASN A 218 25.97 30.57 4.04
CA ASN A 218 26.76 30.96 5.20
C ASN A 218 26.59 30.01 6.38
N TYR A 219 25.83 28.92 6.23
CA TYR A 219 25.66 27.94 7.30
C TYR A 219 27.01 27.30 7.64
N VAL A 220 27.33 27.35 8.93
CA VAL A 220 28.47 26.66 9.53
C VAL A 220 27.87 25.63 10.48
N ALA A 221 28.11 24.35 10.20
CA ALA A 221 27.65 23.27 11.08
C ALA A 221 28.26 23.46 12.48
N GLU A 222 27.44 23.31 13.53
CA GLU A 222 27.99 23.25 14.88
C GLU A 222 28.97 22.08 14.97
N PRO A 223 30.16 22.27 15.57
CA PRO A 223 31.06 21.16 15.81
C PRO A 223 30.33 20.12 16.67
N PRO A 224 30.49 18.82 16.40
CA PRO A 224 29.88 17.79 17.22
C PRO A 224 30.33 18.00 18.68
N LYS A 225 29.36 18.13 19.59
CA LYS A 225 29.66 18.24 21.02
C LYS A 225 30.39 16.97 21.44
N THR A 226 31.64 17.11 21.88
CA THR A 226 32.36 16.03 22.54
C THR A 226 31.91 15.93 23.99
N ASP A 227 31.88 14.73 24.56
CA ASP A 227 31.40 14.42 25.92
C ASP A 227 32.16 15.13 27.08
N GLN A 228 33.07 16.06 26.79
CA GLN A 228 33.86 16.75 27.81
C GLN A 228 33.14 17.91 28.52
N ASP A 229 31.99 18.36 28.03
CA ASP A 229 31.23 19.46 28.65
C ASP A 229 30.30 19.03 29.81
N GLN A 230 30.25 17.73 30.16
CA GLN A 230 29.43 17.25 31.29
C GLN A 230 30.18 17.13 32.64
N ASN A 231 31.49 17.37 32.72
CA ASN A 231 32.26 17.05 33.93
C ASN A 231 32.93 18.24 34.66
N SER A 232 32.54 19.48 34.38
CA SER A 232 33.05 20.68 35.08
C SER A 232 32.19 21.14 36.26
N GLY A 233 31.31 20.28 36.78
CA GLY A 233 30.28 20.63 37.76
C GLY A 233 30.21 19.79 39.04
N GLN A 234 31.30 19.18 39.53
CA GLN A 234 31.31 18.61 40.88
C GLN A 234 32.63 18.90 41.62
N THR A 235 32.67 20.04 42.32
CA THR A 235 33.63 20.25 43.41
C THR A 235 33.33 19.28 44.55
N ALA A 236 34.29 18.39 44.82
CA ALA A 236 34.26 17.45 45.94
C ALA A 236 34.30 18.17 47.30
N GLN A 237 33.38 17.83 48.20
CA GLN A 237 33.56 18.02 49.64
C GLN A 237 34.16 16.73 50.24
N PRO A 238 35.17 16.81 51.13
CA PRO A 238 35.70 15.62 51.79
C PRO A 238 34.79 15.16 52.94
N GLN A 239 34.37 13.89 52.91
CA GLN A 239 33.77 13.20 54.06
C GLN A 239 34.87 12.77 55.04
N THR A 240 34.76 13.20 56.30
CA THR A 240 35.47 12.59 57.43
C THR A 240 34.55 11.55 58.09
N ASN A 241 34.96 10.29 58.10
CA ASN A 241 34.34 9.22 58.92
C ASN A 241 35.15 9.04 60.22
N PRO A 242 34.51 8.69 61.36
CA PRO A 242 35.15 7.89 62.40
C PRO A 242 35.24 6.41 62.01
#